data_AF-A0A0W1JCK2-F1
#
_entry.id   AF-A0A0W1JCK2-F1
#
_cell.length_a   1.000
_cell.length_b   1.000
_cell.length_c   1.000
_cell.angle_alpha   90.00
_cell.angle_beta   90.00
_cell.angle_gamma   90.00
#
_symmetry.space_group_name_H-M   'P 1'
#
loop_
_entity.id
_entity.type
_entity.pdbx_description
1 polymer ?
#
loop_
_entity_poly.entity_id
_entity_poly.type
_entity_poly.pdbx_seq_one_letter_code
_entity_poly.pdbx_strand_id
1 'polypeptide(L)'
;MGRMIAHLYLLHDVCQSRIHRLFFYYRSICWKVEYILEGDEMRYYCLEIDEGEKEPYAYGASVGEWPRKEIHCPLCQREWKKSTMYDWGTDNPIVLSNDNYPDFLWFYINHISGKAKDVLEREKITGYSLEKAHVLSVRDLSDLQLKELRRQGIRIHKIPTEPPVYHKLHVAVSAEFYKKSNVILLDRCPECGYETYSAENKERVEARDYLYLREESLKGADLFRAKGYGVTVYCSERFVEVYKRHELTGLTFTEIEVL
;
A
#
# COMPACT_ATOMS: atom_id res chain seq x y z
N MET A 1 3.89 -21.20 -31.78
CA MET A 1 3.03 -20.49 -32.77
C MET A 1 1.60 -20.59 -32.30
N GLY A 2 0.87 -19.48 -32.25
CA GLY A 2 -0.55 -19.44 -31.90
C GLY A 2 -0.86 -18.40 -30.82
N ARG A 3 -0.96 -17.13 -31.23
CA ARG A 3 -1.65 -16.08 -30.46
C ARG A 3 -3.14 -16.41 -30.45
N MET A 4 -3.81 -16.25 -29.32
CA MET A 4 -5.26 -16.09 -29.32
C MET A 4 -5.63 -14.87 -28.49
N ILE A 5 -6.10 -13.86 -29.21
CA ILE A 5 -6.72 -12.63 -28.71
C ILE A 5 -8.17 -12.99 -28.40
N ALA A 6 -8.67 -12.65 -27.22
CA ALA A 6 -10.10 -12.74 -26.92
C ALA A 6 -10.60 -11.37 -26.40
N HIS A 7 -11.43 -10.73 -27.22
CA HIS A 7 -12.31 -9.62 -26.87
C HIS A 7 -13.61 -10.17 -26.28
N LEU A 8 -14.11 -9.65 -25.15
CA LEU A 8 -15.52 -9.72 -24.77
C LEU A 8 -15.85 -8.58 -23.79
N TYR A 9 -16.70 -7.60 -24.14
CA TYR A 9 -18.18 -7.57 -24.19
C TYR A 9 -18.84 -7.65 -22.81
N LEU A 10 -19.28 -6.48 -22.33
CA LEU A 10 -20.15 -6.26 -21.17
C LEU A 10 -21.60 -6.59 -21.56
N LEU A 11 -22.24 -7.49 -20.82
CA LEU A 11 -23.70 -7.64 -20.78
C LEU A 11 -24.19 -7.33 -19.37
N HIS A 12 -25.01 -6.29 -19.29
CA HIS A 12 -25.77 -5.86 -18.13
C HIS A 12 -27.16 -6.49 -18.24
N ASP A 13 -27.70 -7.03 -17.15
CA ASP A 13 -29.12 -7.31 -17.06
C ASP A 13 -29.69 -7.03 -15.67
N VAL A 14 -30.98 -6.72 -15.71
CA VAL A 14 -31.82 -5.90 -14.83
C VAL A 14 -32.58 -6.75 -13.81
N CYS A 15 -32.91 -6.22 -12.62
CA CYS A 15 -34.31 -6.22 -12.11
C CYS A 15 -34.56 -5.41 -10.83
N GLN A 16 -35.68 -4.70 -10.87
CA GLN A 16 -36.29 -3.83 -9.87
C GLN A 16 -37.16 -4.61 -8.85
N SER A 17 -37.45 -4.03 -7.68
CA SER A 17 -38.79 -3.49 -7.35
C SER A 17 -38.97 -3.19 -5.85
N ARG A 18 -40.07 -2.51 -5.55
CA ARG A 18 -40.32 -1.56 -4.46
C ARG A 18 -41.57 -2.00 -3.66
N ILE A 19 -41.61 -1.66 -2.36
CA ILE A 19 -42.73 -1.02 -1.62
C ILE A 19 -43.80 -1.84 -0.79
N HIS A 20 -44.06 -1.29 0.42
CA HIS A 20 -45.23 -1.35 1.37
C HIS A 20 -45.43 -2.66 2.20
N ARG A 21 -45.85 -2.70 3.49
CA ARG A 21 -46.71 -1.84 4.34
C ARG A 21 -46.59 -2.23 5.85
N LEU A 22 -46.96 -1.33 6.77
CA LEU A 22 -47.08 -1.53 8.23
C LEU A 22 -48.20 -2.51 8.65
N PHE A 23 -48.00 -3.25 9.74
CA PHE A 23 -49.05 -3.65 10.69
C PHE A 23 -48.47 -3.81 12.12
N PHE A 24 -49.10 -3.13 13.09
CA PHE A 24 -48.87 -3.29 14.53
C PHE A 24 -49.61 -4.53 15.04
N TYR A 25 -48.94 -5.36 15.84
CA TYR A 25 -49.61 -6.25 16.79
C TYR A 25 -48.73 -6.39 18.05
N TYR A 26 -49.26 -5.92 19.18
CA TYR A 26 -48.68 -6.11 20.50
C TYR A 26 -48.88 -7.57 20.95
N ARG A 27 -47.78 -8.27 21.23
CA ARG A 27 -47.80 -9.48 22.08
C ARG A 27 -46.51 -9.55 22.89
N SER A 28 -46.65 -9.45 24.21
CA SER A 28 -45.59 -9.63 25.19
C SER A 28 -44.90 -10.97 24.98
N ILE A 29 -43.63 -10.92 24.61
CA ILE A 29 -42.70 -12.04 24.69
C ILE A 29 -41.55 -11.54 25.55
N CYS A 30 -41.34 -12.20 26.70
CA CYS A 30 -40.14 -12.06 27.50
C CYS A 30 -38.95 -12.56 26.66
N TRP A 31 -38.33 -11.66 25.91
CA TRP A 31 -37.00 -11.89 25.39
C TRP A 31 -36.03 -11.64 26.52
N LYS A 32 -35.38 -12.71 26.98
CA LYS A 32 -34.06 -12.62 27.56
C LYS A 32 -33.19 -11.99 26.46
N VAL A 33 -33.05 -10.67 26.48
CA VAL A 33 -32.08 -9.97 25.63
C VAL A 33 -30.73 -10.27 26.24
N GLU A 34 -30.16 -11.41 25.85
CA GLU A 34 -28.72 -11.56 25.88
C GLU A 34 -28.20 -10.53 24.87
N TYR A 35 -27.68 -9.42 25.39
CA TYR A 35 -26.81 -8.56 24.61
C TYR A 35 -25.61 -9.41 24.22
N ILE A 36 -25.68 -10.03 23.04
CA ILE A 36 -24.48 -10.34 22.29
C ILE A 36 -23.90 -8.96 21.98
N LEU A 37 -22.89 -8.57 22.76
CA LEU A 37 -21.94 -7.58 22.30
C LEU A 37 -21.33 -8.21 21.04
N GLU A 38 -21.95 -7.97 19.88
CA GLU A 38 -21.23 -7.99 18.61
C GLU A 38 -20.14 -6.95 18.83
N GLY A 39 -18.96 -7.40 19.25
CA GLY A 39 -17.80 -6.53 19.25
C GLY A 39 -17.64 -6.11 17.80
N ASP A 40 -17.70 -4.81 17.52
CA ASP A 40 -17.39 -4.29 16.20
C ASP A 40 -16.04 -4.89 15.79
N GLU A 41 -16.06 -5.86 14.87
CA GLU A 41 -14.85 -6.44 14.32
C GLU A 41 -14.07 -5.29 13.68
N MET A 42 -12.82 -5.12 14.10
CA MET A 42 -11.97 -4.04 13.60
C MET A 42 -11.80 -4.22 12.09
N ARG A 43 -12.17 -3.19 11.32
CA ARG A 43 -12.04 -3.21 9.86
C ARG A 43 -10.61 -2.92 9.43
N TYR A 44 -10.23 -3.43 8.26
CA TYR A 44 -8.90 -3.23 7.68
C TYR A 44 -8.99 -2.81 6.21
N TYR A 45 -7.97 -2.08 5.76
CA TYR A 45 -7.97 -1.43 4.46
C TYR A 45 -6.63 -1.57 3.75
N CYS A 46 -6.68 -1.79 2.44
CA CYS A 46 -5.55 -1.60 1.53
C CYS A 46 -5.36 -0.11 1.26
N LEU A 47 -4.12 0.36 1.39
CA LEU A 47 -3.74 1.73 1.06
C LEU A 47 -3.51 1.85 -0.44
N GLU A 48 -4.22 2.79 -1.05
CA GLU A 48 -4.10 3.13 -2.46
C GLU A 48 -3.71 4.59 -2.62
N ILE A 49 -3.17 4.94 -3.79
CA ILE A 49 -2.75 6.31 -4.09
C ILE A 49 -3.97 7.13 -4.48
N ASP A 50 -4.13 8.27 -3.82
CA ASP A 50 -4.96 9.36 -4.35
C ASP A 50 -4.06 10.29 -5.19
N GLU A 51 -4.32 10.34 -6.50
CA GLU A 51 -3.57 11.22 -7.41
C GLU A 51 -4.03 12.69 -7.32
N GLY A 52 -5.17 12.97 -6.70
CA GLY A 52 -5.78 14.30 -6.63
C GLY A 52 -6.56 14.66 -7.90
N GLU A 53 -7.90 14.53 -7.85
CA GLU A 53 -8.76 14.66 -9.04
C GLU A 53 -8.78 16.07 -9.67
N LYS A 54 -8.79 17.13 -8.84
CA LYS A 54 -8.89 18.53 -9.31
C LYS A 54 -7.54 19.12 -9.62
N GLU A 55 -6.59 18.91 -8.72
CA GLU A 55 -5.22 19.36 -8.83
C GLU A 55 -4.33 18.17 -8.48
N PRO A 56 -3.57 17.64 -9.45
CA PRO A 56 -2.76 16.46 -9.20
C PRO A 56 -1.72 16.73 -8.13
N TYR A 57 -1.63 15.83 -7.16
CA TYR A 57 -0.58 15.87 -6.15
C TYR A 57 0.80 15.65 -6.80
N ALA A 58 1.82 16.19 -6.16
CA ALA A 58 3.20 15.87 -6.47
C ALA A 58 3.42 14.37 -6.28
N TYR A 59 4.19 13.77 -7.19
CA TYR A 59 4.72 12.43 -7.05
C TYR A 59 6.24 12.49 -6.94
N GLY A 60 6.84 11.48 -6.31
CA GLY A 60 8.28 11.36 -6.22
C GLY A 60 8.86 10.76 -7.50
N ALA A 61 9.92 11.35 -8.03
CA ALA A 61 10.68 10.78 -9.13
C ALA A 61 12.10 10.48 -8.69
N SER A 62 12.57 9.25 -8.96
CA SER A 62 13.94 8.86 -8.67
C SER A 62 14.93 9.64 -9.54
N VAL A 63 15.98 10.15 -8.92
CA VAL A 63 17.05 10.89 -9.62
C VAL A 63 18.26 10.00 -9.93
N GLY A 64 18.25 8.75 -9.47
CA GLY A 64 19.30 7.77 -9.66
C GLY A 64 18.79 6.44 -10.19
N GLU A 65 19.72 5.51 -10.39
CA GLU A 65 19.39 4.13 -10.69
C GLU A 65 18.60 3.51 -9.53
N TRP A 66 17.62 2.68 -9.89
CA TRP A 66 16.84 1.96 -8.90
C TRP A 66 17.75 1.09 -8.03
N PRO A 67 17.76 1.23 -6.69
CA PRO A 67 18.71 0.52 -5.85
C PRO A 67 18.37 -0.98 -5.81
N ARG A 68 19.31 -1.81 -6.27
CA ARG A 68 19.18 -3.27 -6.34
C ARG A 68 20.45 -3.94 -5.86
N LYS A 69 20.28 -5.06 -5.17
CA LYS A 69 21.35 -5.99 -4.83
C LYS A 69 21.26 -7.21 -5.74
N GLU A 70 22.33 -7.48 -6.47
CA GLU A 70 22.48 -8.75 -7.19
C GLU A 70 22.89 -9.85 -6.22
N ILE A 71 22.21 -10.98 -6.30
CA ILE A 71 22.39 -12.11 -5.41
C ILE A 71 22.67 -13.34 -6.25
N HIS A 72 23.84 -13.93 -6.01
CA HIS A 72 24.28 -15.19 -6.60
C HIS A 72 24.40 -16.18 -5.45
N CYS A 73 23.47 -17.14 -5.35
CA CYS A 73 23.44 -18.04 -4.20
C CYS A 73 24.25 -19.31 -4.46
N PRO A 74 25.29 -19.62 -3.67
CA PRO A 74 26.06 -20.85 -3.85
C PRO A 74 25.28 -22.11 -3.45
N LEU A 75 24.24 -21.99 -2.61
CA LEU A 75 23.46 -23.14 -2.16
C LEU A 75 22.40 -23.56 -3.19
N CYS A 76 21.56 -22.63 -3.64
CA CYS A 76 20.48 -22.94 -4.60
C CYS A 76 20.85 -22.62 -6.06
N GLN A 77 22.05 -22.11 -6.34
CA GLN A 77 22.57 -21.78 -7.67
C GLN A 77 21.69 -20.78 -8.45
N ARG A 78 20.82 -20.04 -7.76
CA ARG A 78 19.97 -19.01 -8.38
C ARG A 78 20.68 -17.66 -8.42
N GLU A 79 20.40 -16.95 -9.50
CA GLU A 79 20.77 -15.56 -9.69
C GLU A 79 19.50 -14.71 -9.73
N TRP A 80 19.45 -13.65 -8.92
CA TRP A 80 18.31 -12.77 -8.87
C TRP A 80 18.68 -11.38 -8.35
N LYS A 81 17.80 -10.41 -8.58
CA LYS A 81 17.96 -9.03 -8.12
C LYS A 81 16.92 -8.73 -7.05
N LYS A 82 17.36 -8.30 -5.88
CA LYS A 82 16.50 -7.82 -4.80
C LYS A 82 16.48 -6.28 -4.83
N SER A 83 15.28 -5.69 -4.88
CA SER A 83 15.14 -4.24 -4.64
C SER A 83 15.52 -3.92 -3.19
N THR A 84 16.37 -2.92 -2.98
CA THR A 84 16.74 -2.45 -1.63
C THR A 84 16.05 -1.12 -1.28
N MET A 85 15.12 -0.64 -2.11
CA MET A 85 14.42 0.64 -1.92
C MET A 85 13.73 0.79 -0.55
N TYR A 86 13.27 -0.31 0.04
CA TYR A 86 12.58 -0.33 1.34
C TYR A 86 13.51 -0.71 2.50
N ASP A 87 14.77 -1.03 2.20
CA ASP A 87 15.77 -1.38 3.22
C ASP A 87 16.26 -0.08 3.87
N TRP A 88 16.28 -0.07 5.20
CA TRP A 88 16.74 1.06 6.01
C TRP A 88 18.15 1.50 5.63
N GLY A 89 18.39 2.81 5.59
CA GLY A 89 19.69 3.41 5.27
C GLY A 89 20.05 3.37 3.78
N THR A 90 19.18 2.87 2.91
CA THR A 90 19.42 2.92 1.46
C THR A 90 19.13 4.31 0.94
N ASP A 91 20.15 5.08 0.52
CA ASP A 91 19.90 6.37 -0.10
C ASP A 91 19.24 6.20 -1.48
N ASN A 92 18.13 6.90 -1.68
CA ASN A 92 17.41 6.92 -2.95
C ASN A 92 16.83 8.32 -3.14
N PRO A 93 17.65 9.25 -3.65
CA PRO A 93 17.24 10.64 -3.78
C PRO A 93 16.07 10.74 -4.74
N ILE A 94 15.09 11.56 -4.37
CA ILE A 94 13.92 11.86 -5.17
C ILE A 94 13.77 13.35 -5.41
N VAL A 95 13.06 13.72 -6.47
CA VAL A 95 12.53 15.07 -6.69
C VAL A 95 11.00 15.01 -6.68
N LEU A 96 10.36 16.11 -6.33
CA LEU A 96 8.91 16.25 -6.41
C LEU A 96 8.52 16.82 -7.78
N SER A 97 7.46 16.28 -8.38
CA SER A 97 7.06 16.62 -9.74
C SER A 97 6.41 17.99 -9.90
N ASN A 98 5.85 18.55 -8.82
CA ASN A 98 5.21 19.88 -8.75
C ASN A 98 5.20 20.41 -7.31
N ASP A 99 4.47 21.50 -7.05
CA ASP A 99 4.35 22.22 -5.77
C ASP A 99 3.09 21.88 -4.95
N ASN A 100 2.24 20.97 -5.41
CA ASN A 100 1.06 20.51 -4.69
C ASN A 100 1.37 19.25 -3.86
N TYR A 101 1.87 19.41 -2.64
CA TYR A 101 2.44 18.31 -1.86
C TYR A 101 1.40 17.50 -1.06
N PRO A 102 1.29 16.18 -1.26
CA PRO A 102 0.42 15.33 -0.44
C PRO A 102 1.07 14.98 0.91
N ASP A 103 0.26 14.60 1.90
CA ASP A 103 0.78 14.08 3.18
C ASP A 103 1.39 12.68 3.04
N PHE A 104 0.88 11.88 2.10
CA PHE A 104 1.43 10.59 1.69
C PHE A 104 1.79 10.64 0.21
N LEU A 105 3.08 10.57 -0.09
CA LEU A 105 3.60 10.81 -1.43
C LEU A 105 3.54 9.56 -2.29
N TRP A 106 3.10 9.75 -3.53
CA TRP A 106 3.19 8.72 -4.56
C TRP A 106 4.64 8.48 -4.98
N PHE A 107 5.24 7.55 -4.26
CA PHE A 107 6.47 6.85 -4.63
C PHE A 107 6.40 5.47 -3.98
N TYR A 108 5.48 4.64 -4.49
CA TYR A 108 5.08 3.36 -3.91
C TYR A 108 4.58 3.44 -2.46
N ILE A 109 3.91 4.54 -2.07
CA ILE A 109 3.43 4.81 -0.69
C ILE A 109 4.55 4.58 0.33
N ASN A 110 5.71 5.18 0.08
CA ASN A 110 6.90 4.99 0.90
C ASN A 110 7.38 6.29 1.56
N HIS A 111 6.66 7.39 1.42
CA HIS A 111 7.11 8.70 1.88
C HIS A 111 5.94 9.49 2.50
N ILE A 112 6.16 10.08 3.67
CA ILE A 112 5.18 10.89 4.38
C ILE A 112 5.73 12.28 4.72
N SER A 113 4.86 13.29 4.71
CA SER A 113 5.20 14.67 5.05
C SER A 113 5.58 14.81 6.53
N GLY A 114 6.17 15.97 6.90
CA GLY A 114 6.35 16.33 8.31
C GLY A 114 5.05 16.37 9.10
N LYS A 115 3.96 16.90 8.50
CA LYS A 115 2.62 16.93 9.11
C LYS A 115 2.12 15.51 9.42
N ALA A 116 2.20 14.61 8.44
CA ALA A 116 1.78 13.21 8.63
C ALA A 116 2.59 12.55 9.75
N LYS A 117 3.92 12.69 9.75
CA LYS A 117 4.79 12.17 10.82
C LYS A 117 4.30 12.63 12.19
N ASP A 118 4.08 13.92 12.38
CA ASP A 118 3.70 14.48 13.69
C ASP A 118 2.32 13.98 14.14
N VAL A 119 1.38 13.79 13.19
CA VAL A 119 0.07 13.18 13.46
C VAL A 119 0.23 11.73 13.90
N LEU A 120 0.98 10.91 13.17
CA LEU A 120 1.17 9.49 13.49
C LEU A 120 1.83 9.31 14.87
N GLU A 121 2.83 10.12 15.19
CA GLU A 121 3.51 10.11 16.49
C GLU A 121 2.58 10.53 17.64
N ARG A 122 1.82 11.63 17.46
CA ARG A 122 0.88 12.12 18.48
C ARG A 122 -0.25 11.13 18.75
N GLU A 123 -0.78 10.52 17.70
CA GLU A 123 -1.88 9.57 17.77
C GLU A 123 -1.43 8.16 18.15
N LYS A 124 -0.11 7.95 18.29
CA LYS A 124 0.51 6.66 18.62
C LYS A 124 0.10 5.57 17.64
N ILE A 125 0.13 5.88 16.34
CA ILE A 125 -0.03 4.87 15.30
C ILE A 125 1.16 3.90 15.39
N THR A 126 0.90 2.62 15.18
CA THR A 126 1.87 1.54 15.34
C THR A 126 2.21 0.85 14.02
N GLY A 127 3.23 -0.01 14.03
CA GLY A 127 3.58 -0.84 12.87
C GLY A 127 4.44 -0.15 11.81
N TYR A 128 5.07 0.98 12.14
CA TYR A 128 5.98 1.68 11.23
C TYR A 128 7.23 2.22 11.94
N SER A 129 8.24 2.54 11.15
CA SER A 129 9.37 3.39 11.53
C SER A 129 9.67 4.39 10.41
N LEU A 130 10.39 5.47 10.74
CA LEU A 130 10.67 6.57 9.81
C LEU A 130 12.17 6.85 9.72
N GLU A 131 12.65 7.02 8.50
CA GLU A 131 13.96 7.61 8.23
C GLU A 131 13.80 8.89 7.41
N LYS A 132 14.74 9.83 7.52
CA LYS A 132 14.67 11.06 6.73
C LYS A 132 14.81 10.73 5.24
N ALA A 133 13.90 11.25 4.42
CA ALA A 133 14.00 11.09 2.97
C ALA A 133 14.99 12.10 2.38
N HIS A 134 15.69 11.69 1.32
CA HIS A 134 16.56 12.57 0.56
C HIS A 134 15.76 13.19 -0.60
N VAL A 135 15.12 14.33 -0.33
CA VAL A 135 14.36 15.08 -1.34
C VAL A 135 15.21 16.24 -1.84
N LEU A 136 15.53 16.23 -3.13
CA LEU A 136 16.40 17.21 -3.77
C LEU A 136 15.62 18.39 -4.33
N SER A 137 16.23 19.58 -4.24
CA SER A 137 15.80 20.76 -4.99
C SER A 137 16.18 20.60 -6.46
N VAL A 138 15.47 21.30 -7.35
CA VAL A 138 15.93 21.46 -8.74
C VAL A 138 17.36 22.03 -8.84
N ARG A 139 17.79 22.81 -7.84
CA ARG A 139 19.13 23.42 -7.77
C ARG A 139 20.24 22.42 -7.45
N ASP A 140 19.88 21.28 -6.86
CA ASP A 140 20.84 20.24 -6.45
C ASP A 140 21.09 19.22 -7.59
N LEU A 141 20.43 19.40 -8.74
CA LEU A 141 20.48 18.46 -9.86
C LEU A 141 21.58 18.81 -10.85
N SER A 142 22.34 17.80 -11.24
CA SER A 142 23.29 17.90 -12.37
C SER A 142 22.56 17.97 -13.72
N ASP A 143 23.22 18.49 -14.75
CA ASP A 143 22.70 18.54 -16.12
C ASP A 143 22.29 17.15 -16.66
N LEU A 144 23.03 16.12 -16.28
CA LEU A 144 22.73 14.74 -16.67
C LEU A 144 21.40 14.27 -16.03
N GLN A 145 21.20 14.55 -14.75
CA GLN A 145 19.95 14.22 -14.04
C GLN A 145 18.77 15.01 -14.62
N LEU A 146 18.94 16.31 -14.90
CA LEU A 146 17.93 17.13 -15.54
C LEU A 146 17.54 16.58 -16.93
N LYS A 147 18.52 16.12 -17.71
CA LYS A 147 18.27 15.50 -19.03
C LYS A 147 17.50 14.19 -18.89
N GLU A 148 17.83 13.36 -17.91
CA GLU A 148 17.15 12.09 -17.66
C GLU A 148 15.70 12.29 -17.20
N LEU A 149 15.47 13.21 -16.27
CA LEU A 149 14.12 13.56 -15.81
C LEU A 149 13.24 14.08 -16.97
N ARG A 150 13.81 14.89 -17.88
CA ARG A 150 13.10 15.31 -19.11
C ARG A 150 12.74 14.13 -20.01
N ARG A 151 13.65 13.15 -20.15
CA ARG A 151 13.41 11.91 -20.92
C ARG A 151 12.25 11.09 -20.32
N GLN A 152 12.09 11.14 -19.01
CA GLN A 152 10.97 10.53 -18.28
C GLN A 152 9.67 11.35 -18.34
N GLY A 153 9.66 12.51 -19.02
CA GLY A 153 8.48 13.36 -19.18
C GLY A 153 8.26 14.37 -18.03
N ILE A 154 9.21 14.51 -17.11
CA ILE A 154 9.09 15.40 -15.95
C ILE A 154 9.32 16.85 -16.37
N ARG A 155 8.41 17.73 -15.95
CA ARG A 155 8.48 19.16 -16.18
C ARG A 155 9.45 19.82 -15.20
N ILE A 156 10.71 19.94 -15.59
CA ILE A 156 11.79 20.49 -14.74
C ILE A 156 11.44 21.82 -14.08
N HIS A 157 10.75 22.73 -14.79
CA HIS A 157 10.36 24.04 -14.26
C HIS A 157 9.30 23.97 -13.15
N LYS A 158 8.66 22.82 -12.95
CA LYS A 158 7.73 22.57 -11.84
C LYS A 158 8.41 21.93 -10.63
N ILE A 159 9.64 21.44 -10.76
CA ILE A 159 10.37 20.87 -9.62
C ILE A 159 10.68 22.02 -8.64
N PRO A 160 10.35 21.86 -7.35
CA PRO A 160 10.50 22.94 -6.39
C PRO A 160 11.97 23.28 -6.13
N THR A 161 12.22 24.57 -5.88
CA THR A 161 13.53 25.05 -5.43
C THR A 161 13.76 24.81 -3.95
N GLU A 162 12.69 24.68 -3.17
CA GLU A 162 12.72 24.47 -1.72
C GLU A 162 11.67 23.38 -1.38
N PRO A 163 11.99 22.10 -1.65
CA PRO A 163 11.05 21.02 -1.37
C PRO A 163 10.78 20.90 0.13
N PRO A 164 9.54 20.55 0.54
CA PRO A 164 9.25 20.25 1.94
C PRO A 164 9.97 18.97 2.39
N VAL A 165 10.10 18.83 3.71
CA VAL A 165 10.70 17.65 4.32
C VAL A 165 9.74 16.46 4.26
N TYR A 166 10.23 15.36 3.71
CA TYR A 166 9.58 14.05 3.78
C TYR A 166 10.41 13.06 4.60
N HIS A 167 9.74 12.02 5.05
CA HIS A 167 10.31 10.86 5.72
C HIS A 167 9.91 9.61 4.97
N LYS A 168 10.83 8.66 4.82
CA LYS A 168 10.49 7.34 4.30
C LYS A 168 9.75 6.54 5.34
N LEU A 169 8.72 5.82 4.90
CA LEU A 169 7.82 5.04 5.73
C LEU A 169 8.18 3.56 5.65
N HIS A 170 8.85 3.04 6.68
CA HIS A 170 9.16 1.62 6.79
C HIS A 170 8.06 0.90 7.55
N VAL A 171 7.17 0.23 6.83
CA VAL A 171 6.07 -0.52 7.45
C VAL A 171 6.49 -1.95 7.81
N ALA A 172 6.11 -2.39 9.00
CA ALA A 172 6.41 -3.71 9.52
C ALA A 172 5.80 -4.82 8.64
N VAL A 173 6.55 -5.90 8.43
CA VAL A 173 6.07 -7.10 7.73
C VAL A 173 5.60 -8.11 8.77
N SER A 174 4.32 -8.08 9.10
CA SER A 174 3.72 -8.90 10.15
C SER A 174 2.61 -9.82 9.65
N ALA A 175 1.83 -9.36 8.66
CA ALA A 175 0.61 -10.06 8.26
C ALA A 175 0.92 -11.38 7.54
N GLU A 176 0.24 -12.43 7.95
CA GLU A 176 0.29 -13.75 7.32
C GLU A 176 -0.96 -13.99 6.48
N PHE A 177 -0.80 -14.73 5.38
CA PHE A 177 -1.94 -15.12 4.57
C PHE A 177 -2.78 -16.19 5.28
N TYR A 178 -4.09 -15.99 5.24
CA TYR A 178 -5.04 -17.02 5.58
C TYR A 178 -5.03 -18.11 4.51
N LYS A 179 -5.30 -19.37 4.91
CA LYS A 179 -5.24 -20.53 4.00
C LYS A 179 -6.13 -20.38 2.76
N LYS A 180 -7.27 -19.69 2.91
CA LYS A 180 -8.25 -19.38 1.85
C LYS A 180 -7.66 -18.54 0.71
N SER A 181 -6.56 -17.82 0.96
CA SER A 181 -5.84 -17.06 -0.08
C SER A 181 -5.18 -17.96 -1.13
N ASN A 182 -5.08 -19.27 -0.88
CA ASN A 182 -4.47 -20.26 -1.77
C ASN A 182 -3.04 -19.92 -2.21
N VAL A 183 -2.31 -19.09 -1.45
CA VAL A 183 -0.90 -18.77 -1.66
C VAL A 183 -0.07 -19.65 -0.73
N ILE A 184 0.69 -20.58 -1.31
CA ILE A 184 1.46 -21.57 -0.56
C ILE A 184 2.95 -21.30 -0.78
N LEU A 185 3.70 -21.08 0.29
CA LEU A 185 5.17 -21.08 0.25
C LEU A 185 5.64 -22.51 0.00
N LEU A 186 6.26 -22.76 -1.15
CA LEU A 186 6.78 -24.07 -1.53
C LEU A 186 8.18 -24.34 -0.98
N ASP A 187 9.05 -23.34 -1.10
CA ASP A 187 10.46 -23.46 -0.74
C ASP A 187 11.03 -22.11 -0.36
N ARG A 188 11.99 -22.12 0.56
CA ARG A 188 12.78 -20.98 0.97
C ARG A 188 14.24 -21.39 1.10
N CYS A 189 15.11 -20.77 0.31
CA CYS A 189 16.55 -20.97 0.46
C CYS A 189 17.02 -20.36 1.79
N PRO A 190 17.64 -21.13 2.71
CA PRO A 190 18.10 -20.60 3.99
C PRO A 190 19.28 -19.63 3.85
N GLU A 191 20.06 -19.74 2.77
CA GLU A 191 21.25 -18.91 2.52
C GLU A 191 20.87 -17.54 1.94
N CYS A 192 20.15 -17.52 0.81
CA CYS A 192 19.82 -16.26 0.14
C CYS A 192 18.43 -15.71 0.46
N GLY A 193 17.59 -16.48 1.16
CA GLY A 193 16.22 -16.07 1.47
C GLY A 193 15.26 -16.04 0.29
N TYR A 194 15.64 -16.60 -0.87
CA TYR A 194 14.74 -16.68 -2.03
C TYR A 194 13.55 -17.58 -1.68
N GLU A 195 12.34 -17.04 -1.82
CA GLU A 195 11.07 -17.73 -1.55
C GLU A 195 10.35 -18.04 -2.87
N THR A 196 9.81 -19.25 -2.97
CA THR A 196 9.02 -19.69 -4.13
C THR A 196 7.59 -19.96 -3.67
N TYR A 197 6.62 -19.34 -4.34
CA TYR A 197 5.20 -19.49 -4.02
C TYR A 197 4.45 -20.21 -5.14
N SER A 198 3.41 -20.95 -4.75
CA SER A 198 2.38 -21.49 -5.65
C SER A 198 1.05 -20.81 -5.36
N ALA A 199 0.24 -20.62 -6.39
CA ALA A 199 -1.19 -20.39 -6.22
C ALA A 199 -1.99 -21.37 -7.08
N GLU A 200 -2.99 -22.00 -6.48
CA GLU A 200 -3.87 -22.90 -7.21
C GLU A 200 -4.58 -22.15 -8.35
N ASN A 201 -4.49 -22.72 -9.56
CA ASN A 201 -5.12 -22.21 -10.78
C ASN A 201 -4.59 -20.86 -11.29
N LYS A 202 -3.39 -20.42 -10.88
CA LYS A 202 -2.75 -19.22 -11.41
C LYS A 202 -1.27 -19.44 -11.69
N GLU A 203 -0.77 -18.92 -12.81
CA GLU A 203 0.67 -18.90 -13.11
C GLU A 203 1.45 -17.95 -12.19
N ARG A 204 0.77 -16.94 -11.62
CA ARG A 204 1.36 -15.94 -10.72
C ARG A 204 0.29 -15.35 -9.79
N VAL A 205 0.69 -15.00 -8.57
CA VAL A 205 -0.14 -14.21 -7.64
C VAL A 205 0.03 -12.72 -7.96
N GLU A 206 -1.07 -12.03 -8.26
CA GLU A 206 -1.08 -10.60 -8.63
C GLU A 206 -1.61 -9.74 -7.49
N ALA A 207 -1.07 -8.52 -7.31
CA ALA A 207 -1.33 -7.61 -6.17
C ALA A 207 -2.80 -7.31 -5.87
N ARG A 208 -3.70 -7.64 -6.81
CA ARG A 208 -5.16 -7.42 -6.76
C ARG A 208 -5.96 -8.69 -6.52
N ASP A 209 -5.30 -9.83 -6.39
CA ASP A 209 -5.96 -11.07 -5.99
C ASP A 209 -6.55 -10.88 -4.58
N TYR A 210 -7.74 -11.44 -4.33
CA TYR A 210 -8.35 -11.39 -3.00
C TYR A 210 -7.48 -12.16 -2.01
N LEU A 211 -6.65 -11.42 -1.27
CA LEU A 211 -5.80 -11.94 -0.22
C LEU A 211 -6.52 -11.77 1.10
N TYR A 212 -6.89 -12.90 1.69
CA TYR A 212 -7.36 -12.96 3.06
C TYR A 212 -6.14 -12.96 3.98
N LEU A 213 -6.12 -12.01 4.91
CA LEU A 213 -5.08 -11.94 5.93
C LEU A 213 -5.57 -12.59 7.21
N ARG A 214 -4.63 -13.13 7.99
CA ARG A 214 -4.91 -13.78 9.26
C ARG A 214 -4.92 -12.76 10.40
N GLU A 215 -6.05 -12.57 11.08
CA GLU A 215 -6.20 -11.53 12.11
C GLU A 215 -5.14 -11.63 13.22
N GLU A 216 -4.89 -12.82 13.75
CA GLU A 216 -4.00 -12.99 14.91
C GLU A 216 -2.54 -12.64 14.58
N SER A 217 -2.18 -12.60 13.29
CA SER A 217 -0.84 -12.21 12.82
C SER A 217 -0.60 -10.70 12.91
N LEU A 218 -1.66 -9.89 12.94
CA LEU A 218 -1.59 -8.43 12.91
C LEU A 218 -1.17 -7.84 14.27
N LYS A 219 -1.49 -8.53 15.38
CA LYS A 219 -1.14 -8.12 16.75
C LYS A 219 -1.57 -6.69 17.10
N GLY A 220 -2.68 -6.22 16.53
CA GLY A 220 -3.20 -4.86 16.73
C GLY A 220 -2.37 -3.75 16.08
N ALA A 221 -1.50 -4.06 15.11
CA ALA A 221 -0.75 -3.05 14.38
C ALA A 221 -1.66 -2.20 13.48
N ASP A 222 -1.43 -0.88 13.47
CA ASP A 222 -2.21 0.04 12.64
C ASP A 222 -1.75 0.09 11.18
N LEU A 223 -0.45 -0.12 10.94
CA LEU A 223 0.15 -0.22 9.61
C LEU A 223 0.91 -1.54 9.49
N PHE A 224 0.71 -2.26 8.39
CA PHE A 224 1.37 -3.54 8.18
C PHE A 224 1.50 -3.92 6.71
N ARG A 225 2.42 -4.83 6.42
CA ARG A 225 2.59 -5.50 5.11
C ARG A 225 2.47 -7.01 5.27
N ALA A 226 2.03 -7.67 4.22
CA ALA A 226 1.96 -9.13 4.15
C ALA A 226 3.35 -9.76 3.91
N LYS A 227 3.63 -10.86 4.61
CA LYS A 227 4.85 -11.66 4.39
C LYS A 227 4.86 -12.26 3.01
N GLY A 228 6.04 -12.26 2.37
CA GLY A 228 6.23 -12.93 1.09
C GLY A 228 5.62 -12.23 -0.12
N TYR A 229 5.02 -11.05 0.06
CA TYR A 229 4.13 -10.51 -0.96
C TYR A 229 4.11 -8.99 -1.05
N GLY A 230 4.51 -8.52 -2.23
CA GLY A 230 4.29 -7.15 -2.66
C GLY A 230 4.94 -6.09 -1.79
N VAL A 231 4.70 -4.85 -2.19
CA VAL A 231 5.04 -3.64 -1.40
C VAL A 231 3.77 -2.98 -0.86
N THR A 232 2.61 -3.63 -1.07
CA THR A 232 1.30 -3.15 -0.65
C THR A 232 1.27 -2.98 0.86
N VAL A 233 0.79 -1.82 1.28
CA VAL A 233 0.63 -1.46 2.68
C VAL A 233 -0.85 -1.55 3.02
N TYR A 234 -1.14 -2.09 4.19
CA TYR A 234 -2.48 -2.19 4.75
C TYR A 234 -2.55 -1.42 6.06
N CYS A 235 -3.76 -1.10 6.48
CA CYS A 235 -4.00 -0.36 7.70
C CYS A 235 -5.27 -0.77 8.44
N SER A 236 -5.33 -0.43 9.73
CA SER A 236 -6.53 -0.58 10.57
C SER A 236 -7.53 0.54 10.33
N GLU A 237 -8.79 0.32 10.71
CA GLU A 237 -9.84 1.34 10.74
C GLU A 237 -9.43 2.58 11.56
N ARG A 238 -8.76 2.37 12.70
CA ARG A 238 -8.24 3.47 13.53
C ARG A 238 -7.30 4.39 12.75
N PHE A 239 -6.44 3.83 11.88
CA PHE A 239 -5.59 4.65 11.02
C PHE A 239 -6.42 5.51 10.06
N VAL A 240 -7.46 4.94 9.44
CA VAL A 240 -8.36 5.65 8.53
C VAL A 240 -9.09 6.79 9.23
N GLU A 241 -9.56 6.56 10.46
CA GLU A 241 -10.19 7.59 11.28
C GLU A 241 -9.22 8.74 11.60
N VAL A 242 -7.99 8.41 12.00
CA VAL A 242 -6.93 9.40 12.26
C VAL A 242 -6.61 10.20 10.99
N TYR A 243 -6.46 9.52 9.86
CA TYR A 243 -6.20 10.13 8.56
C TYR A 243 -7.28 11.16 8.20
N LYS A 244 -8.55 10.77 8.30
CA LYS A 244 -9.69 11.64 7.99
C LYS A 244 -9.82 12.79 8.98
N ARG A 245 -9.68 12.52 10.28
CA ARG A 245 -9.82 13.52 11.36
C ARG A 245 -8.78 14.64 11.26
N HIS A 246 -7.56 14.32 10.81
CA HIS A 246 -6.47 15.30 10.64
C HIS A 246 -6.33 15.81 9.21
N GLU A 247 -7.30 15.51 8.35
CA GLU A 247 -7.35 15.97 6.96
C GLU A 247 -6.01 15.70 6.24
N LEU A 248 -5.50 14.48 6.38
CA LEU A 248 -4.32 14.04 5.64
C LEU A 248 -4.71 13.76 4.18
N THR A 249 -3.75 13.87 3.26
CA THR A 249 -3.95 13.75 1.81
C THR A 249 -3.03 12.71 1.15
N GLY A 250 -3.35 12.31 -0.08
CA GLY A 250 -2.53 11.40 -0.90
C GLY A 250 -2.83 9.91 -0.78
N LEU A 251 -3.94 9.53 -0.12
CA LEU A 251 -4.37 8.14 0.01
C LEU A 251 -5.87 7.96 -0.23
N THR A 252 -6.22 6.82 -0.82
CA THR A 252 -7.54 6.22 -0.78
C THR A 252 -7.50 4.87 -0.07
N PHE A 253 -8.67 4.36 0.31
CA PHE A 253 -8.78 3.16 1.15
C PHE A 253 -9.79 2.19 0.54
N THR A 254 -9.34 0.98 0.27
CA THR A 254 -10.19 -0.14 -0.18
C THR A 254 -10.29 -1.15 0.95
N GLU A 255 -11.50 -1.42 1.44
CA GLU A 255 -11.71 -2.39 2.52
C GLU A 255 -11.26 -3.79 2.09
N ILE A 256 -10.63 -4.51 3.02
CA ILE A 256 -10.17 -5.89 2.81
C ILE A 256 -10.78 -6.83 3.85
N GLU A 257 -10.95 -8.09 3.46
CA GLU A 257 -11.43 -9.14 4.36
C GLU A 257 -10.24 -9.73 5.13
N VAL A 258 -10.34 -9.71 6.46
CA VAL A 258 -9.39 -10.34 7.39
C VAL A 258 -10.15 -11.44 8.14
N LEU A 259 -9.54 -12.62 8.23
CA LEU A 259 -10.14 -13.88 8.70
C LEU A 259 -9.32 -14.57 9.81
#